data_AF-A0A6P0PMP9-F1
#
_entry.id   AF-A0A6P0PMP9-F1
#
_cell.length_a   1.000
_cell.length_b   1.000
_cell.length_c   1.000
_cell.angle_alpha   90.00
_cell.angle_beta   90.00
_cell.angle_gamma   90.00
#
_symmetry.space_group_name_H-M   'P 1'
#
loop_
_entity.id
_entity.type
_entity.pdbx_description
1 polymer ?
#
loop_
_entity_poly.entity_id
_entity_poly.type
_entity_poly.pdbx_seq_one_letter_code
_entity_poly.pdbx_strand_id
1 'polypeptide(L)'
;MNIKRWIGRREANWKQLDTLLQQVEKRGIKSLPASQIKELASLYRSVSADLARARTNQVGHTLVKDLQRLTSRGYNQVYQGSRRQDWQGLGEFCRWGFPAVVQQTWSYIAIATAVFLLGALIAWWLAWQDPVFISLVVPEQLIEQVRDRQELWMGSILGMKPLASSGIMINNISVCFRAVAGGITCGAFTLYIMAFNGILIGAIGTLVGQNNLAYPFWAFVFPHGSLELPAIFFAGGAGLLIARAILFPGQYRRVDALKFYGSQAAQLMFGIVPMLIIAGIIEGFLSPSPLVPSFLKYLVGIGLFTLLVIYCSSQKLEDT
;
A
#
# COMPACT_ATOMS: atom_id res chain seq x y z
N MET A 1 8.67 31.50 -45.58
CA MET A 1 7.27 31.20 -45.21
C MET A 1 6.48 32.51 -45.12
N ASN A 2 5.32 32.64 -45.75
CA ASN A 2 4.46 33.80 -45.50
C ASN A 2 3.75 33.62 -44.15
N ILE A 3 4.25 34.28 -43.11
CA ILE A 3 3.80 34.13 -41.72
C ILE A 3 2.32 34.48 -41.58
N LYS A 4 1.85 35.56 -42.21
CA LYS A 4 0.43 35.99 -42.15
C LYS A 4 -0.51 34.94 -42.74
N ARG A 5 -0.16 34.37 -43.90
CA ARG A 5 -0.95 33.31 -44.56
C ARG A 5 -0.95 32.01 -43.76
N TRP A 6 0.16 31.67 -43.10
CA TRP A 6 0.25 30.50 -42.23
C TRP A 6 -0.61 30.66 -40.97
N ILE A 7 -0.52 31.81 -40.29
CA ILE A 7 -1.35 32.13 -39.11
C ILE A 7 -2.84 32.00 -39.46
N GLY A 8 -3.30 32.65 -40.53
CA GLY A 8 -4.71 32.61 -40.93
C GLY A 8 -5.25 31.21 -41.23
N ARG A 9 -4.39 30.26 -41.63
CA ARG A 9 -4.79 28.86 -41.85
C ARG A 9 -4.84 28.03 -40.57
N ARG A 10 -4.06 28.40 -39.55
CA ARG A 10 -3.87 27.58 -38.33
C ARG A 10 -4.68 28.08 -37.14
N GLU A 11 -5.07 29.35 -37.15
CA GLU A 11 -5.83 29.99 -36.07
C GLU A 11 -7.12 29.24 -35.71
N ALA A 12 -7.84 28.70 -36.69
CA ALA A 12 -9.04 27.90 -36.47
C ALA A 12 -8.76 26.68 -35.59
N ASN A 13 -7.66 25.96 -35.86
CA ASN A 13 -7.25 24.79 -35.09
C ASN A 13 -6.83 25.16 -33.67
N TRP A 14 -6.22 26.33 -33.47
CA TRP A 14 -5.84 26.82 -32.14
C TRP A 14 -7.08 27.14 -31.30
N LYS A 15 -8.08 27.82 -31.90
CA LYS A 15 -9.36 28.12 -31.26
C LYS A 15 -10.16 26.85 -30.93
N GLN A 16 -10.15 25.87 -31.83
CA GLN A 16 -10.82 24.60 -31.60
C GLN A 16 -10.17 23.80 -30.46
N LEU A 17 -8.84 23.74 -30.43
CA LEU A 17 -8.10 23.14 -29.32
C LEU A 17 -8.43 23.84 -28.00
N ASP A 18 -8.44 25.18 -27.98
CA ASP A 18 -8.79 25.94 -26.78
C ASP A 18 -10.19 25.63 -26.27
N THR A 19 -11.16 25.51 -27.18
CA THR A 19 -12.57 25.21 -26.84
C THR A 19 -12.70 23.83 -26.22
N LEU A 20 -12.06 22.81 -26.82
CA LEU A 20 -12.05 21.46 -26.26
C LEU A 20 -11.34 21.43 -24.90
N LEU A 21 -10.22 22.15 -24.74
CA LEU A 21 -9.52 22.25 -23.46
C LEU A 21 -10.38 22.92 -22.38
N GLN A 22 -11.09 24.00 -22.71
CA GLN A 22 -12.00 24.65 -21.76
C GLN A 22 -13.14 23.72 -21.31
N GLN A 23 -13.67 22.89 -22.21
CA GLN A 23 -14.71 21.91 -21.87
C GLN A 23 -14.16 20.82 -20.94
N VAL A 24 -12.97 20.28 -21.26
CA VAL A 24 -12.30 19.26 -20.43
C VAL A 24 -11.92 19.82 -19.06
N GLU A 25 -11.43 21.05 -18.98
CA GLU A 25 -11.05 21.68 -17.71
C GLU A 25 -12.27 21.93 -16.79
N LYS A 26 -13.45 22.19 -17.37
CA LYS A 26 -14.69 22.42 -16.60
C LYS A 26 -15.42 21.12 -16.23
N ARG A 27 -15.51 20.16 -17.17
CA ARG A 27 -16.39 18.99 -17.04
C ARG A 27 -15.65 17.64 -17.02
N GLY A 28 -14.33 17.66 -17.15
CA GLY A 28 -13.49 16.46 -17.23
C GLY A 28 -13.50 15.82 -18.61
N ILE A 29 -12.49 15.00 -18.89
CA ILE A 29 -12.28 14.38 -20.22
C ILE A 29 -13.40 13.41 -20.60
N LYS A 30 -14.07 12.80 -19.60
CA LYS A 30 -15.23 11.91 -19.79
C LYS A 30 -16.45 12.61 -20.38
N SER A 31 -16.51 13.94 -20.35
CA SER A 31 -17.59 14.72 -20.96
C SER A 31 -17.46 14.83 -22.48
N LEU A 32 -16.33 14.42 -23.06
CA LEU A 32 -16.12 14.42 -24.51
C LEU A 32 -16.46 13.04 -25.10
N PRO A 33 -17.14 12.99 -26.26
CA PRO A 33 -17.28 11.76 -27.02
C PRO A 33 -15.91 11.29 -27.54
N ALA A 34 -15.76 9.99 -27.80
CA ALA A 34 -14.50 9.39 -28.25
C ALA A 34 -13.91 10.04 -29.52
N SER A 35 -14.76 10.56 -30.42
CA SER A 35 -14.34 11.32 -31.59
C SER A 35 -13.62 12.62 -31.21
N GLN A 36 -14.15 13.38 -30.26
CA GLN A 36 -13.56 14.63 -29.77
C GLN A 36 -12.29 14.40 -28.95
N ILE A 37 -12.16 13.26 -28.26
CA ILE A 37 -10.91 12.88 -27.58
C ILE A 37 -9.78 12.63 -28.60
N LYS A 38 -10.07 11.90 -29.69
CA LYS A 38 -9.12 11.70 -30.80
C LYS A 38 -8.75 13.04 -31.45
N GLU A 39 -9.73 13.90 -31.64
CA GLU A 39 -9.54 15.24 -32.19
C GLU A 39 -8.66 16.10 -31.30
N LEU A 40 -8.90 16.12 -29.98
CA LEU A 40 -8.07 16.82 -29.00
C LEU A 40 -6.59 16.39 -29.09
N ALA A 41 -6.32 15.08 -29.13
CA ALA A 41 -4.96 14.55 -29.24
C ALA A 41 -4.31 14.87 -30.61
N SER A 42 -5.10 14.89 -31.69
CA SER A 42 -4.64 15.28 -33.02
C SER A 42 -4.28 16.77 -33.06
N LEU A 43 -5.17 17.64 -32.58
CA LEU A 43 -4.98 19.08 -32.50
C LEU A 43 -3.78 19.42 -31.62
N TYR A 44 -3.63 18.79 -30.45
CA TYR A 44 -2.47 18.98 -29.57
C TYR A 44 -1.13 18.72 -30.29
N ARG A 45 -1.00 17.61 -31.02
CA ARG A 45 0.22 17.31 -31.80
C ARG A 45 0.45 18.35 -32.89
N SER A 46 -0.63 18.77 -33.54
CA SER A 46 -0.60 19.79 -34.59
C SER A 46 -0.15 21.17 -34.06
N VAL A 47 -0.65 21.59 -32.89
CA VAL A 47 -0.28 22.87 -32.25
C VAL A 47 1.13 22.81 -31.65
N SER A 48 1.57 21.66 -31.16
CA SER A 48 2.97 21.45 -30.75
C SER A 48 3.95 21.63 -31.91
N ALA A 49 3.59 21.12 -33.11
CA ALA A 49 4.37 21.35 -34.32
C ALA A 49 4.36 22.83 -34.77
N ASP A 50 3.22 23.52 -34.61
CA ASP A 50 3.13 24.96 -34.87
C ASP A 50 3.99 25.78 -33.91
N LEU A 51 4.05 25.43 -32.62
CA LEU A 51 4.91 26.08 -31.64
C LEU A 51 6.39 25.92 -32.01
N ALA A 52 6.81 24.70 -32.38
CA ALA A 52 8.17 24.45 -32.84
C ALA A 52 8.50 25.33 -34.07
N ARG A 53 7.59 25.38 -35.04
CA ARG A 53 7.73 26.21 -36.24
C ARG A 53 7.77 27.71 -35.93
N ALA A 54 6.94 28.18 -35.00
CA ALA A 54 6.90 29.58 -34.57
C ALA A 54 8.22 29.99 -33.87
N ARG A 55 8.79 29.11 -33.04
CA ARG A 55 10.10 29.32 -32.40
C ARG A 55 11.23 29.35 -33.41
N THR A 56 11.29 28.40 -34.34
CA THR A 56 12.34 28.33 -35.37
C THR A 56 12.34 29.55 -36.30
N ASN A 57 11.14 30.04 -36.68
CA ASN A 57 11.00 31.20 -37.56
C ASN A 57 10.97 32.54 -36.81
N GLN A 58 11.25 32.54 -35.49
CA GLN A 58 11.23 33.73 -34.62
C GLN A 58 9.97 34.59 -34.80
N VAL A 59 8.81 33.92 -34.92
CA VAL A 59 7.52 34.61 -35.03
C VAL A 59 7.23 35.32 -33.70
N GLY A 60 6.58 36.49 -33.77
CA GLY A 60 6.43 37.42 -32.65
C GLY A 60 6.09 36.78 -31.28
N HIS A 61 6.66 37.35 -30.22
CA HIS A 61 6.64 36.81 -28.86
C HIS A 61 5.25 36.45 -28.32
N THR A 62 4.22 37.23 -28.66
CA THR A 62 2.84 36.99 -28.21
C THR A 62 2.30 35.65 -28.71
N LEU A 63 2.49 35.36 -30.00
CA LEU A 63 1.99 34.12 -30.61
C LEU A 63 2.69 32.90 -30.03
N VAL A 64 4.02 32.98 -29.84
CA VAL A 64 4.80 31.89 -29.23
C VAL A 64 4.28 31.61 -27.81
N LYS A 65 3.98 32.65 -27.03
CA LYS A 65 3.43 32.50 -25.68
C LYS A 65 2.04 31.85 -25.68
N ASP A 66 1.17 32.24 -26.60
CA ASP A 66 -0.18 31.68 -26.73
C ASP A 66 -0.15 30.20 -27.12
N LEU A 67 0.67 29.85 -28.12
CA LEU A 67 0.85 28.46 -28.54
C LEU A 67 1.47 27.63 -27.42
N GLN A 68 2.46 28.17 -26.70
CA GLN A 68 3.06 27.51 -25.56
C GLN A 68 2.02 27.22 -24.47
N ARG A 69 1.17 28.20 -24.13
CA ARG A 69 0.07 28.00 -23.16
C ARG A 69 -0.90 26.91 -23.60
N LEU A 70 -1.30 26.89 -24.87
CA LEU A 70 -2.18 25.84 -25.43
C LEU A 70 -1.53 24.45 -25.36
N THR A 71 -0.25 24.34 -25.73
CA THR A 71 0.47 23.06 -25.68
C THR A 71 0.65 22.56 -24.25
N SER A 72 0.95 23.42 -23.28
CA SER A 72 1.07 23.02 -21.88
C SER A 72 -0.25 22.52 -21.30
N ARG A 73 -1.36 23.22 -21.59
CA ARG A 73 -2.71 22.76 -21.18
C ARG A 73 -3.07 21.44 -21.86
N GLY A 74 -2.79 21.30 -23.14
CA GLY A 74 -3.00 20.05 -23.89
C GLY A 74 -2.17 18.88 -23.34
N TYR A 75 -0.91 19.11 -22.99
CA TYR A 75 -0.06 18.08 -22.40
C TYR A 75 -0.65 17.53 -21.09
N ASN A 76 -1.12 18.41 -20.21
CA ASN A 76 -1.72 17.98 -18.94
C ASN A 76 -2.96 17.10 -19.15
N GLN A 77 -3.79 17.41 -20.14
CA GLN A 77 -5.00 16.62 -20.42
C GLN A 77 -4.73 15.32 -21.18
N VAL A 78 -3.77 15.32 -22.11
CA VAL A 78 -3.46 14.15 -22.94
C VAL A 78 -2.57 13.15 -22.21
N TYR A 79 -1.64 13.61 -21.37
CA TYR A 79 -0.62 12.76 -20.75
C TYR A 79 -0.70 12.66 -19.22
N GLN A 80 -1.12 13.71 -18.51
CA GLN A 80 -1.08 13.68 -17.04
C GLN A 80 -2.40 13.24 -16.39
N GLY A 81 -3.53 13.28 -17.10
CA GLY A 81 -4.84 13.06 -16.48
C GLY A 81 -5.16 14.17 -15.48
N SER A 82 -6.45 14.44 -15.24
CA SER A 82 -6.81 15.49 -14.30
C SER A 82 -6.51 15.03 -12.86
N ARG A 83 -5.69 15.78 -12.11
CA ARG A 83 -5.29 15.50 -10.71
C ARG A 83 -6.46 15.18 -9.75
N ARG A 84 -7.67 15.63 -10.07
CA ARG A 84 -8.92 15.34 -9.32
C ARG A 84 -9.42 13.91 -9.53
N GLN A 85 -9.09 13.32 -10.67
CA GLN A 85 -9.44 11.95 -11.06
C GLN A 85 -8.55 10.92 -10.34
N ASP A 86 -7.31 11.30 -10.00
CA ASP A 86 -6.38 10.44 -9.24
C ASP A 86 -6.84 10.23 -7.79
N TRP A 87 -7.28 11.30 -7.12
CA TRP A 87 -7.81 11.20 -5.74
C TRP A 87 -9.13 10.44 -5.66
N GLN A 88 -9.99 10.59 -6.66
CA GLN A 88 -11.22 9.78 -6.77
C GLN A 88 -10.89 8.30 -6.99
N GLY A 89 -9.91 8.00 -7.85
CA GLY A 89 -9.43 6.64 -8.07
C GLY A 89 -8.82 6.00 -6.82
N LEU A 90 -8.05 6.77 -6.04
CA LEU A 90 -7.52 6.29 -4.76
C LEU A 90 -8.64 6.01 -3.75
N GLY A 91 -9.63 6.90 -3.64
CA GLY A 91 -10.80 6.68 -2.78
C GLY A 91 -11.63 5.47 -3.21
N GLU A 92 -11.82 5.24 -4.50
CA GLU A 92 -12.53 4.07 -5.03
C GLU A 92 -11.73 2.78 -4.80
N PHE A 93 -10.41 2.82 -5.00
CA PHE A 93 -9.53 1.69 -4.67
C PHE A 93 -9.59 1.36 -3.18
N CYS A 94 -9.41 2.35 -2.30
CA CYS A 94 -9.52 2.15 -0.86
C CYS A 94 -10.91 1.73 -0.42
N ARG A 95 -11.99 2.04 -1.15
CA ARG A 95 -13.33 1.60 -0.74
C ARG A 95 -13.70 0.22 -1.25
N TRP A 96 -13.33 -0.11 -2.48
CA TRP A 96 -13.79 -1.31 -3.18
C TRP A 96 -12.66 -2.13 -3.82
N GLY A 97 -11.60 -1.48 -4.30
CA GLY A 97 -10.48 -2.15 -4.95
C GLY A 97 -9.68 -3.05 -4.00
N PHE A 98 -9.27 -2.54 -2.84
CA PHE A 98 -8.47 -3.31 -1.89
C PHE A 98 -9.24 -4.52 -1.31
N PRO A 99 -10.49 -4.39 -0.83
CA PRO A 99 -11.29 -5.55 -0.43
C PRO A 99 -11.44 -6.60 -1.53
N ALA A 100 -11.69 -6.16 -2.77
CA ALA A 100 -11.83 -7.08 -3.90
C ALA A 100 -10.54 -7.87 -4.16
N VAL A 101 -9.37 -7.24 -4.08
CA VAL A 101 -8.08 -7.93 -4.26
C VAL A 101 -7.82 -8.92 -3.13
N VAL A 102 -8.11 -8.54 -1.88
CA VAL A 102 -8.00 -9.43 -0.72
C VAL A 102 -8.88 -10.68 -0.92
N GLN A 103 -10.13 -10.51 -1.36
CA GLN A 103 -11.03 -11.62 -1.65
C GLN A 103 -10.55 -12.49 -2.81
N GLN A 104 -10.06 -11.89 -3.90
CA GLN A 104 -9.52 -12.64 -5.05
C GLN A 104 -8.28 -13.47 -4.71
N THR A 105 -7.53 -13.04 -3.69
CA THR A 105 -6.23 -13.62 -3.33
C THR A 105 -6.25 -14.35 -1.98
N TRP A 106 -7.44 -14.58 -1.41
CA TRP A 106 -7.63 -15.08 -0.04
C TRP A 106 -6.89 -16.38 0.24
N SER A 107 -6.80 -17.29 -0.73
CA SER A 107 -6.14 -18.59 -0.56
C SER A 107 -4.64 -18.44 -0.27
N TYR A 108 -3.97 -17.48 -0.92
CA TYR A 108 -2.56 -17.18 -0.68
C TYR A 108 -2.35 -16.54 0.68
N ILE A 109 -3.26 -15.63 1.06
CA ILE A 109 -3.26 -15.00 2.38
C ILE A 109 -3.44 -16.08 3.46
N ALA A 110 -4.41 -16.99 3.28
CA ALA A 110 -4.68 -18.09 4.21
C ALA A 110 -3.47 -19.02 4.39
N ILE A 111 -2.75 -19.35 3.31
CA ILE A 111 -1.51 -20.14 3.38
C ILE A 111 -0.46 -19.38 4.20
N ALA A 112 -0.24 -18.09 3.91
CA ALA A 112 0.72 -17.28 4.66
C ALA A 112 0.35 -17.18 6.15
N THR A 113 -0.93 -16.96 6.46
CA THR A 113 -1.45 -16.96 7.83
C THR A 113 -1.24 -18.32 8.51
N ALA A 114 -1.53 -19.43 7.83
CA ALA A 114 -1.35 -20.77 8.39
C ALA A 114 0.11 -21.05 8.73
N VAL A 115 1.05 -20.67 7.86
CA VAL A 115 2.50 -20.82 8.10
C VAL A 115 2.96 -19.98 9.27
N PHE A 116 2.49 -18.75 9.38
CA PHE A 116 2.75 -17.89 10.53
C PHE A 116 2.21 -18.49 11.83
N LEU A 117 0.94 -18.90 11.84
CA LEU A 117 0.31 -19.49 13.02
C LEU A 117 0.98 -20.80 13.43
N LEU A 118 1.38 -21.62 12.47
CA LEU A 118 2.14 -22.84 12.74
C LEU A 118 3.48 -22.51 13.40
N GLY A 119 4.22 -21.52 12.90
CA GLY A 119 5.46 -21.05 13.53
C GLY A 119 5.23 -20.55 14.96
N ALA A 120 4.16 -19.79 15.19
CA ALA A 120 3.79 -19.30 16.52
C ALA A 120 3.42 -20.43 17.49
N LEU A 121 2.63 -21.41 17.04
CA LEU A 121 2.24 -22.57 17.85
C LEU A 121 3.44 -23.47 18.18
N ILE A 122 4.33 -23.73 17.20
CA ILE A 122 5.55 -24.50 17.42
C ILE A 122 6.44 -23.80 18.44
N ALA A 123 6.67 -22.49 18.27
CA ALA A 123 7.50 -21.72 19.19
C ALA A 123 6.89 -21.65 20.59
N TRP A 124 5.57 -21.45 20.70
CA TRP A 124 4.88 -21.48 21.98
C TRP A 124 5.03 -22.83 22.68
N TRP A 125 4.80 -23.93 21.96
CA TRP A 125 4.94 -25.28 22.50
C TRP A 125 6.36 -25.56 22.97
N LEU A 126 7.37 -25.30 22.14
CA LEU A 126 8.77 -25.53 22.47
C LEU A 126 9.24 -24.65 23.63
N ALA A 127 8.90 -23.36 23.62
CA ALA A 127 9.24 -22.43 24.70
C ALA A 127 8.60 -22.81 26.05
N TRP A 128 7.44 -23.48 26.03
CA TRP A 128 6.79 -23.95 27.24
C TRP A 128 7.47 -25.19 27.84
N GLN A 129 8.05 -26.04 26.99
CA GLN A 129 8.71 -27.28 27.39
C GLN A 129 10.18 -27.05 27.77
N ASP A 130 10.89 -26.20 27.04
CA ASP A 130 12.32 -25.96 27.20
C ASP A 130 12.63 -24.45 27.28
N PRO A 131 13.01 -23.94 28.47
CA PRO A 131 13.43 -22.55 28.64
C PRO A 131 14.62 -22.13 27.76
N VAL A 132 15.46 -23.08 27.33
CA VAL A 132 16.61 -22.80 26.44
C VAL A 132 16.15 -22.33 25.07
N PHE A 133 14.99 -22.80 24.60
CA PHE A 133 14.43 -22.38 23.31
C PHE A 133 14.17 -20.87 23.27
N ILE A 134 13.72 -20.27 24.38
CA ILE A 134 13.48 -18.82 24.46
C ILE A 134 14.79 -18.05 24.21
N SER A 135 15.90 -18.48 24.80
CA SER A 135 17.22 -17.84 24.62
C SER A 135 17.80 -17.99 23.20
N LEU A 136 17.29 -18.91 22.38
CA LEU A 136 17.68 -19.03 20.97
C LEU A 136 16.96 -18.02 20.06
N VAL A 137 15.77 -17.56 20.48
CA VAL A 137 14.86 -16.77 19.63
C VAL A 137 14.76 -15.32 20.12
N VAL A 138 14.69 -15.14 21.44
CA VAL A 138 14.52 -13.84 22.09
C VAL A 138 15.88 -13.34 22.58
N PRO A 139 16.26 -12.08 22.28
CA PRO A 139 17.46 -11.47 22.82
C PRO A 139 17.52 -11.52 24.35
N GLU A 140 18.70 -11.82 24.91
CA GLU A 140 18.91 -11.95 26.35
C GLU A 140 18.45 -10.71 27.13
N GLN A 141 18.65 -9.51 26.58
CA GLN A 141 18.22 -8.27 27.24
C GLN A 141 16.70 -8.20 27.46
N LEU A 142 15.90 -8.75 26.53
CA LEU A 142 14.45 -8.82 26.68
C LEU A 142 14.05 -9.91 27.69
N ILE A 143 14.81 -11.01 27.74
CA ILE A 143 14.59 -12.08 28.72
C ILE A 143 14.84 -11.55 30.14
N GLU A 144 15.99 -10.94 30.39
CA GLU A 144 16.33 -10.32 31.69
C GLU A 144 15.28 -9.28 32.11
N GLN A 145 14.82 -8.44 31.17
CA GLN A 145 13.83 -7.42 31.47
C GLN A 145 12.48 -8.02 31.88
N VAL A 146 11.99 -9.04 31.17
CA VAL A 146 10.69 -9.65 31.46
C VAL A 146 10.76 -10.60 32.65
N ARG A 147 11.82 -11.40 32.75
CA ARG A 147 11.98 -12.45 33.76
C ARG A 147 12.48 -11.89 35.10
N ASP A 148 13.55 -11.12 35.07
CA ASP A 148 14.23 -10.72 36.31
C ASP A 148 13.69 -9.40 36.84
N ARG A 149 13.37 -8.45 35.94
CA ARG A 149 12.82 -7.14 36.33
C ARG A 149 11.31 -7.09 36.39
N GLN A 150 10.62 -8.10 35.85
CA GLN A 150 9.14 -8.13 35.74
C GLN A 150 8.59 -6.89 35.01
N GLU A 151 9.33 -6.40 34.03
CA GLU A 151 9.02 -5.21 33.26
C GLU A 151 8.83 -5.54 31.78
N LEU A 152 8.03 -4.72 31.11
CA LEU A 152 7.88 -4.78 29.66
C LEU A 152 8.74 -3.68 29.02
N TRP A 153 9.47 -4.02 27.96
CA TRP A 153 10.33 -3.09 27.20
C TRP A 153 9.58 -1.86 26.68
N MET A 154 8.26 -1.97 26.55
CA MET A 154 7.35 -0.91 26.13
C MET A 154 7.31 0.28 27.09
N GLY A 155 7.71 0.10 28.37
CA GLY A 155 7.89 1.21 29.32
C GLY A 155 8.91 2.25 28.84
N SER A 156 9.92 1.83 28.06
CA SER A 156 10.90 2.75 27.46
C SER A 156 10.33 3.59 26.31
N ILE A 157 9.30 3.09 25.61
CA ILE A 157 8.64 3.76 24.48
C ILE A 157 7.90 5.02 24.96
N LEU A 158 7.39 5.02 26.20
CA LEU A 158 6.74 6.17 26.82
C LEU A 158 7.64 7.40 26.94
N GLY A 159 8.96 7.23 27.01
CA GLY A 159 9.93 8.32 27.11
C GLY A 159 10.36 8.93 25.76
N MET A 160 10.19 8.19 24.65
CA MET A 160 10.76 8.54 23.32
C MET A 160 9.71 8.62 22.18
N LYS A 161 8.43 8.81 22.55
CA LYS A 161 7.18 8.50 21.83
C LYS A 161 7.21 8.53 20.29
N PRO A 162 7.68 9.57 19.57
CA PRO A 162 7.59 9.57 18.09
C PRO A 162 8.71 8.78 17.39
N LEU A 163 9.91 8.75 17.97
CA LEU A 163 11.10 8.18 17.30
C LEU A 163 11.11 6.65 17.37
N ALA A 164 10.80 6.08 18.54
CA ALA A 164 10.76 4.63 18.73
C ALA A 164 9.66 3.98 17.88
N SER A 165 8.46 4.56 17.88
CA SER A 165 7.33 4.08 17.07
C SER A 165 7.58 4.18 15.56
N SER A 166 8.25 5.25 15.11
CA SER A 166 8.64 5.37 13.69
C SER A 166 9.60 4.25 13.28
N GLY A 167 10.54 3.87 14.15
CA GLY A 167 11.47 2.76 13.91
C GLY A 167 10.76 1.41 13.77
N ILE A 168 9.80 1.12 14.66
CA ILE A 168 9.02 -0.13 14.62
C ILE A 168 8.13 -0.18 13.38
N MET A 169 7.44 0.91 13.06
CA MET A 169 6.65 1.03 11.84
C MET A 169 7.50 0.79 10.58
N ILE A 170 8.69 1.41 10.48
CA ILE A 170 9.61 1.19 9.36
C ILE A 170 10.05 -0.28 9.29
N ASN A 171 10.30 -0.92 10.44
CA ASN A 171 10.63 -2.33 10.48
C ASN A 171 9.48 -3.21 9.95
N ASN A 172 8.25 -2.97 10.39
CA ASN A 172 7.07 -3.72 9.94
C ASN A 172 6.81 -3.53 8.44
N ILE A 173 6.98 -2.31 7.92
CA ILE A 173 6.94 -2.02 6.48
C ILE A 173 8.04 -2.80 5.76
N SER A 174 9.27 -2.81 6.29
CA SER A 174 10.40 -3.56 5.70
C SER A 174 10.12 -5.05 5.64
N VAL A 175 9.57 -5.64 6.71
CA VAL A 175 9.15 -7.06 6.75
C VAL A 175 8.15 -7.36 5.65
N CYS A 176 7.14 -6.50 5.45
CA CYS A 176 6.14 -6.68 4.39
C CYS A 176 6.79 -6.63 2.99
N PHE A 177 7.64 -5.64 2.71
CA PHE A 177 8.35 -5.56 1.43
C PHE A 177 9.26 -6.77 1.19
N ARG A 178 9.97 -7.23 2.21
CA ARG A 178 10.82 -8.44 2.13
C ARG A 178 9.98 -9.70 1.90
N ALA A 179 8.82 -9.82 2.52
CA ALA A 179 7.90 -10.94 2.31
C ALA A 179 7.42 -10.99 0.85
N VAL A 180 7.05 -9.85 0.28
CA VAL A 180 6.66 -9.75 -1.14
C VAL A 180 7.83 -10.06 -2.08
N ALA A 181 8.97 -9.40 -1.86
CA ALA A 181 10.18 -9.62 -2.66
C ALA A 181 10.68 -11.07 -2.58
N GLY A 182 10.49 -11.72 -1.43
CA GLY A 182 10.78 -13.13 -1.23
C GLY A 182 10.04 -14.07 -2.18
N GLY A 183 8.93 -13.62 -2.78
CA GLY A 183 8.22 -14.38 -3.79
C GLY A 183 9.07 -14.72 -5.01
N ILE A 184 10.07 -13.89 -5.32
CA ILE A 184 11.05 -14.11 -6.41
C ILE A 184 11.83 -15.41 -6.21
N THR A 185 12.05 -15.82 -4.95
CA THR A 185 12.71 -17.09 -4.59
C THR A 185 11.75 -18.29 -4.68
N CYS A 186 10.78 -18.24 -5.59
CA CYS A 186 9.69 -19.22 -5.68
C CYS A 186 8.89 -19.36 -4.36
N GLY A 187 8.84 -18.29 -3.56
CA GLY A 187 8.10 -18.24 -2.29
C GLY A 187 8.85 -18.78 -1.07
N ALA A 188 10.03 -19.38 -1.22
CA ALA A 188 10.78 -19.94 -0.10
C ALA A 188 11.11 -18.88 0.97
N PHE A 189 11.63 -17.73 0.55
CA PHE A 189 11.95 -16.62 1.48
C PHE A 189 10.69 -15.97 2.06
N THR A 190 9.58 -15.91 1.31
CA THR A 190 8.29 -15.45 1.85
C THR A 190 7.83 -16.35 2.99
N LEU A 191 7.83 -17.67 2.78
CA LEU A 191 7.45 -18.65 3.80
C LEU A 191 8.37 -18.61 5.01
N TYR A 192 9.68 -18.46 4.80
CA TYR A 192 10.64 -18.24 5.87
C TYR A 192 10.29 -17.02 6.72
N ILE A 193 9.98 -15.87 6.10
CA ILE A 193 9.58 -14.66 6.82
C ILE A 193 8.30 -14.89 7.62
N MET A 194 7.29 -15.54 7.04
CA MET A 194 6.04 -15.84 7.75
C MET A 194 6.29 -16.74 8.97
N ALA A 195 7.04 -17.82 8.78
CA ALA A 195 7.37 -18.76 9.86
C ALA A 195 8.20 -18.10 10.95
N PHE A 196 9.22 -17.31 10.58
CA PHE A 196 10.10 -16.63 11.53
C PHE A 196 9.37 -15.59 12.37
N ASN A 197 8.52 -14.76 11.77
CA ASN A 197 7.70 -13.81 12.53
C ASN A 197 6.68 -14.52 13.43
N GLY A 198 6.14 -15.66 12.98
CA GLY A 198 5.32 -16.54 13.81
C GLY A 198 6.10 -17.04 15.03
N ILE A 199 7.30 -17.58 14.82
CA ILE A 199 8.17 -18.07 15.88
C ILE A 199 8.49 -16.98 16.90
N LEU A 200 8.83 -15.77 16.44
CA LEU A 200 9.10 -14.62 17.31
C LEU A 200 7.90 -14.29 18.20
N ILE A 201 6.69 -14.16 17.64
CA ILE A 201 5.51 -13.80 18.44
C ILE A 201 5.11 -14.93 19.41
N GLY A 202 5.28 -16.20 19.01
CA GLY A 202 5.03 -17.36 19.86
C GLY A 202 5.99 -17.44 21.05
N ALA A 203 7.28 -17.21 20.81
CA ALA A 203 8.30 -17.18 21.86
C ALA A 203 8.09 -16.01 22.83
N ILE A 204 7.85 -14.80 22.30
CA ILE A 204 7.56 -13.62 23.12
C ILE A 204 6.28 -13.82 23.95
N GLY A 205 5.21 -14.32 23.32
CA GLY A 205 3.94 -14.61 23.99
C GLY A 205 4.10 -15.60 25.13
N THR A 206 4.98 -16.59 24.97
CA THR A 206 5.33 -17.56 26.01
C THR A 206 6.11 -16.92 27.15
N LEU A 207 7.15 -16.15 26.83
CA LEU A 207 7.98 -15.47 27.82
C LEU A 207 7.14 -14.55 28.72
N VAL A 208 6.26 -13.73 28.14
CA VAL A 208 5.38 -12.85 28.95
C VAL A 208 4.30 -13.64 29.68
N GLY A 209 3.84 -14.76 29.13
CA GLY A 209 2.87 -15.66 29.76
C GLY A 209 3.42 -16.32 31.02
N GLN A 210 4.63 -16.86 30.96
CA GLN A 210 5.31 -17.50 32.10
C GLN A 210 5.60 -16.51 33.24
N ASN A 211 5.70 -15.22 32.94
CA ASN A 211 6.00 -14.16 33.90
C ASN A 211 4.76 -13.33 34.30
N ASN A 212 3.54 -13.82 34.07
CA ASN A 212 2.29 -13.11 34.42
C ASN A 212 2.13 -11.70 33.80
N LEU A 213 2.84 -11.42 32.71
CA LEU A 213 2.83 -10.15 32.00
C LEU A 213 2.03 -10.19 30.69
N ALA A 214 1.36 -11.32 30.39
CA ALA A 214 0.56 -11.47 29.18
C ALA A 214 -0.57 -10.43 29.07
N TYR A 215 -1.31 -10.15 30.15
CA TYR A 215 -2.42 -9.20 30.11
C TYR A 215 -1.98 -7.77 29.74
N PRO A 216 -0.99 -7.15 30.42
CA PRO A 216 -0.49 -5.84 30.01
C PRO A 216 0.22 -5.85 28.65
N PHE A 217 0.91 -6.95 28.30
CA PHE A 217 1.54 -7.09 26.99
C PHE A 217 0.52 -7.06 25.84
N TRP A 218 -0.49 -7.92 25.89
CA TRP A 218 -1.50 -7.96 24.85
C TRP A 218 -2.39 -6.71 24.86
N ALA A 219 -2.59 -6.05 26.00
CA ALA A 219 -3.25 -4.74 26.03
C ALA A 219 -2.47 -3.66 25.25
N PHE A 220 -1.14 -3.74 25.22
CA PHE A 220 -0.34 -2.87 24.37
C PHE A 220 -0.43 -3.29 22.90
N VAL A 221 -0.30 -4.59 22.61
CA VAL A 221 -0.19 -5.13 21.23
C VAL A 221 -1.51 -5.09 20.46
N PHE A 222 -2.63 -5.46 21.07
CA PHE A 222 -3.92 -5.62 20.39
C PHE A 222 -4.36 -4.40 19.56
N PRO A 223 -4.29 -3.15 20.07
CA PRO A 223 -4.70 -1.97 19.32
C PRO A 223 -4.06 -1.85 17.93
N HIS A 224 -2.74 -1.89 17.83
CA HIS A 224 -2.02 -1.75 16.56
C HIS A 224 -1.88 -3.10 15.84
N GLY A 225 -1.60 -4.18 16.58
CA GLY A 225 -1.46 -5.54 16.06
C GLY A 225 -2.70 -6.05 15.31
N SER A 226 -3.88 -5.51 15.63
CA SER A 226 -5.13 -5.73 14.87
C SER A 226 -5.04 -5.35 13.39
N LEU A 227 -4.13 -4.44 13.02
CA LEU A 227 -3.87 -4.03 11.65
C LEU A 227 -2.52 -4.57 11.14
N GLU A 228 -1.50 -4.64 11.99
CA GLU A 228 -0.15 -5.08 11.58
C GLU A 228 -0.09 -6.56 11.21
N LEU A 229 -0.69 -7.45 12.01
CA LEU A 229 -0.66 -8.88 11.72
C LEU A 229 -1.39 -9.20 10.40
N PRO A 230 -2.61 -8.70 10.16
CA PRO A 230 -3.24 -8.82 8.85
C PRO A 230 -2.41 -8.23 7.71
N ALA A 231 -1.76 -7.08 7.91
CA ALA A 231 -0.89 -6.48 6.91
C ALA A 231 0.30 -7.40 6.54
N ILE A 232 0.92 -8.05 7.53
CA ILE A 232 1.97 -9.06 7.31
C ILE A 232 1.41 -10.27 6.56
N PHE A 233 0.21 -10.74 6.90
CA PHE A 233 -0.44 -11.85 6.19
C PHE A 233 -0.75 -11.51 4.72
N PHE A 234 -1.23 -10.30 4.46
CA PHE A 234 -1.45 -9.79 3.11
C PHE A 234 -0.15 -9.70 2.32
N ALA A 235 0.95 -9.24 2.96
CA ALA A 235 2.27 -9.22 2.35
C ALA A 235 2.81 -10.63 2.04
N GLY A 236 2.59 -11.59 2.94
CA GLY A 236 2.89 -12.99 2.71
C GLY A 236 2.12 -13.56 1.53
N GLY A 237 0.80 -13.32 1.47
CA GLY A 237 -0.03 -13.70 0.33
C GLY A 237 0.45 -13.07 -0.98
N ALA A 238 0.81 -11.79 -0.97
CA ALA A 238 1.39 -11.09 -2.11
C ALA A 238 2.72 -11.71 -2.58
N GLY A 239 3.60 -12.12 -1.67
CA GLY A 239 4.82 -12.86 -2.03
C GLY A 239 4.51 -14.22 -2.67
N LEU A 240 3.51 -14.94 -2.17
CA LEU A 240 3.09 -16.21 -2.76
C LEU A 240 2.41 -16.05 -4.13
N LEU A 241 1.78 -14.92 -4.43
CA LEU A 241 1.29 -14.59 -5.78
C LEU A 241 2.45 -14.44 -6.78
N ILE A 242 3.54 -13.78 -6.38
CA ILE A 242 4.77 -13.69 -7.20
C ILE A 242 5.36 -15.10 -7.41
N ALA A 243 5.42 -15.92 -6.36
CA ALA A 243 5.89 -17.29 -6.45
C ALA A 243 5.04 -18.13 -7.43
N ARG A 244 3.70 -17.98 -7.35
CA ARG A 244 2.76 -18.63 -8.26
C ARG A 244 3.04 -18.26 -9.71
N ALA A 245 3.30 -16.98 -10.01
CA ALA A 245 3.61 -16.53 -11.37
C ALA A 245 4.85 -17.22 -11.97
N ILE A 246 5.83 -17.56 -11.12
CA ILE A 246 7.09 -18.19 -11.51
C ILE A 246 6.93 -19.70 -11.63
N LEU A 247 6.32 -20.35 -10.63
CA LEU A 247 6.21 -21.81 -10.55
C LEU A 247 5.05 -22.36 -11.39
N PHE A 248 3.89 -21.72 -11.31
CA PHE A 248 2.61 -22.22 -11.85
C PHE A 248 1.88 -21.13 -12.64
N PRO A 249 2.43 -20.68 -13.79
CA PRO A 249 1.85 -19.59 -14.58
C PRO A 249 0.52 -19.97 -15.26
N GLY A 250 0.14 -21.25 -15.26
CA GLY A 250 -1.08 -21.76 -15.88
C GLY A 250 -1.08 -21.53 -17.39
N GLN A 251 -2.14 -20.89 -17.89
CA GLN A 251 -2.32 -20.57 -19.31
C GLN A 251 -1.46 -19.38 -19.80
N TYR A 252 -0.84 -18.62 -18.90
CA TYR A 252 -0.06 -17.45 -19.26
C TYR A 252 1.40 -17.81 -19.52
N ARG A 253 2.09 -17.02 -20.35
CA ARG A 253 3.56 -17.00 -20.35
C ARG A 253 4.02 -16.43 -19.01
N ARG A 254 5.17 -16.87 -18.49
CA ARG A 254 5.69 -16.42 -17.18
C ARG A 254 5.75 -14.90 -17.02
N VAL A 255 6.13 -14.18 -18.08
CA VAL A 255 6.18 -12.71 -18.06
C VAL A 255 4.78 -12.10 -17.89
N ASP A 256 3.77 -12.67 -18.53
CA ASP A 256 2.40 -12.17 -18.45
C ASP A 256 1.73 -12.60 -17.13
N ALA A 257 2.04 -13.81 -16.63
CA ALA A 257 1.68 -14.23 -15.29
C ALA A 257 2.26 -13.28 -14.23
N LEU A 258 3.53 -12.89 -14.38
CA LEU A 258 4.20 -11.98 -13.46
C LEU A 258 3.58 -10.58 -13.50
N LYS A 259 3.16 -10.09 -14.66
CA LYS A 259 2.39 -8.84 -14.75
C LYS A 259 1.03 -8.95 -14.04
N PHE A 260 0.31 -10.05 -14.25
CA PHE A 260 -1.01 -10.26 -13.68
C PHE A 260 -0.96 -10.40 -12.15
N TYR A 261 -0.23 -11.40 -11.65
CA TYR A 261 -0.10 -11.65 -10.21
C TYR A 261 0.74 -10.57 -9.50
N GLY A 262 1.72 -9.99 -10.20
CA GLY A 262 2.48 -8.85 -9.68
C GLY A 262 1.63 -7.59 -9.54
N SER A 263 0.66 -7.35 -10.41
CA SER A 263 -0.30 -6.26 -10.23
C SER A 263 -1.17 -6.48 -9.00
N GLN A 264 -1.66 -7.71 -8.76
CA GLN A 264 -2.40 -8.04 -7.54
C GLN A 264 -1.53 -7.85 -6.27
N ALA A 265 -0.29 -8.33 -6.29
CA ALA A 265 0.66 -8.13 -5.19
C ALA A 265 0.94 -6.64 -4.92
N ALA A 266 1.10 -5.83 -5.96
CA ALA A 266 1.28 -4.38 -5.84
C ALA A 266 0.03 -3.71 -5.24
N GLN A 267 -1.17 -4.10 -5.67
CA GLN A 267 -2.43 -3.60 -5.11
C GLN A 267 -2.57 -3.94 -3.62
N LEU A 268 -2.19 -5.15 -3.20
CA LEU A 268 -2.14 -5.48 -1.77
C LEU A 268 -1.17 -4.54 -1.03
N MET A 269 0.03 -4.30 -1.57
CA MET A 269 0.99 -3.36 -0.97
C MET A 269 0.48 -1.93 -0.84
N PHE A 270 -0.30 -1.45 -1.83
CA PHE A 270 -0.93 -0.14 -1.76
C PHE A 270 -1.92 0.00 -0.59
N GLY A 271 -2.58 -1.08 -0.16
CA GLY A 271 -3.42 -1.07 1.04
C GLY A 271 -2.64 -1.34 2.34
N ILE A 272 -1.63 -2.22 2.30
CA ILE A 272 -0.80 -2.59 3.45
C ILE A 272 -0.06 -1.38 4.03
N VAL A 273 0.55 -0.53 3.20
CA VAL A 273 1.35 0.60 3.69
C VAL A 273 0.52 1.58 4.53
N PRO A 274 -0.65 2.08 4.06
CA PRO A 274 -1.54 2.88 4.89
C PRO A 274 -1.98 2.18 6.20
N MET A 275 -2.26 0.86 6.15
CA MET A 275 -2.62 0.11 7.36
C MET A 275 -1.50 0.13 8.40
N LEU A 276 -0.25 -0.08 7.98
CA LEU A 276 0.91 -0.04 8.87
C LEU A 276 1.21 1.36 9.40
N ILE A 277 0.94 2.41 8.61
CA ILE A 277 1.06 3.80 9.08
C ILE A 277 0.04 4.06 10.19
N ILE A 278 -1.21 3.65 10.00
CA ILE A 278 -2.26 3.79 11.02
C ILE A 278 -1.87 2.98 12.27
N ALA A 279 -1.38 1.76 12.09
CA ALA A 279 -0.91 0.93 13.19
C ALA A 279 0.24 1.57 13.97
N GLY A 280 1.25 2.11 13.27
CA GLY A 280 2.36 2.85 13.88
C GLY A 280 1.89 4.06 14.67
N ILE A 281 0.89 4.80 14.18
CA ILE A 281 0.28 5.90 14.96
C ILE A 281 -0.41 5.35 16.23
N ILE A 282 -1.16 4.26 16.13
CA ILE A 282 -1.78 3.63 17.30
C ILE A 282 -0.72 3.13 18.29
N GLU A 283 0.40 2.60 17.80
CA GLU A 283 1.54 2.17 18.59
C GLU A 283 2.26 3.35 19.28
N GLY A 284 2.46 4.48 18.61
CA GLY A 284 3.17 5.62 19.18
C GLY A 284 2.35 6.41 20.22
N PHE A 285 1.02 6.42 20.08
CA PHE A 285 0.15 7.29 20.85
C PHE A 285 -0.82 6.56 21.79
N LEU A 286 -1.52 5.52 21.31
CA LEU A 286 -2.58 4.86 22.08
C LEU A 286 -2.04 3.70 22.92
N SER A 287 -1.24 2.83 22.31
CA SER A 287 -0.73 1.59 22.91
C SER A 287 0.08 1.84 24.20
N PRO A 288 1.03 2.79 24.25
CA PRO A 288 1.79 3.10 25.45
C PRO A 288 0.99 3.93 26.46
N SER A 289 -0.09 4.62 26.05
CA SER A 289 -0.76 5.61 26.90
C SER A 289 -1.19 5.02 28.25
N PRO A 290 -0.74 5.58 29.39
CA PRO A 290 -1.16 5.16 30.72
C PRO A 290 -2.57 5.69 31.06
N LEU A 291 -3.06 6.67 30.31
CA LEU A 291 -4.39 7.26 30.49
C LEU A 291 -5.52 6.34 29.99
N VAL A 292 -5.19 5.37 29.14
CA VAL A 292 -6.16 4.44 28.57
C VAL A 292 -6.09 3.11 29.35
N PRO A 293 -7.15 2.72 30.08
CA PRO A 293 -7.23 1.42 30.74
C PRO A 293 -7.03 0.25 29.78
N SER A 294 -6.40 -0.83 30.25
CA SER A 294 -6.10 -2.02 29.42
C SER A 294 -7.33 -2.61 28.73
N PHE A 295 -8.47 -2.68 29.42
CA PHE A 295 -9.71 -3.19 28.85
C PHE A 295 -10.16 -2.37 27.62
N LEU A 296 -10.05 -1.04 27.66
CA LEU A 296 -10.38 -0.20 26.49
C LEU A 296 -9.41 -0.45 25.34
N LYS A 297 -8.12 -0.73 25.60
CA LYS A 297 -7.15 -1.09 24.56
C LYS A 297 -7.55 -2.38 23.84
N TYR A 298 -7.98 -3.40 24.58
CA TYR A 298 -8.53 -4.62 23.98
C TYR A 298 -9.77 -4.33 23.13
N LEU A 299 -10.72 -3.54 23.63
CA LEU A 299 -11.92 -3.17 22.85
C LEU A 299 -11.56 -2.44 21.55
N VAL A 300 -10.59 -1.51 21.60
CA VAL A 300 -10.10 -0.83 20.40
C VAL A 300 -9.50 -1.83 19.41
N GLY A 301 -8.62 -2.74 19.87
CA GLY A 301 -8.03 -3.75 19.00
C GLY A 301 -9.06 -4.70 18.37
N ILE A 302 -10.02 -5.19 19.17
CA ILE A 302 -11.11 -6.05 18.68
C ILE A 302 -12.00 -5.29 17.69
N GLY A 303 -12.35 -4.04 17.99
CA GLY A 303 -13.14 -3.18 17.12
C GLY A 303 -12.45 -2.94 15.78
N LEU A 304 -11.16 -2.58 15.78
CA LEU A 304 -10.36 -2.36 14.58
C LEU A 304 -10.25 -3.64 13.73
N PHE A 305 -9.96 -4.78 14.36
CA PHE A 305 -9.89 -6.05 13.66
C PHE A 305 -11.25 -6.43 13.04
N THR A 306 -12.33 -6.28 13.79
CA THR A 306 -13.69 -6.57 13.29
C THR A 306 -14.07 -5.67 12.13
N LEU A 307 -13.78 -4.37 12.23
CA LEU A 307 -13.99 -3.42 11.14
C LEU A 307 -13.16 -3.78 9.91
N LEU A 308 -11.90 -4.20 10.08
CA LEU A 308 -11.05 -4.64 8.99
C LEU A 308 -11.64 -5.88 8.30
N VAL A 309 -12.13 -6.87 9.06
CA VAL A 309 -12.76 -8.07 8.51
C VAL A 309 -14.04 -7.73 7.74
N ILE A 310 -14.90 -6.86 8.29
CA ILE A 310 -16.12 -6.39 7.61
C ILE A 310 -15.75 -5.64 6.32
N TYR A 311 -14.74 -4.77 6.39
CA TYR A 311 -14.26 -4.02 5.24
C TYR A 311 -13.69 -4.94 4.16
N CYS A 312 -12.84 -5.91 4.49
CA CYS A 312 -12.27 -6.86 3.55
C CYS A 312 -13.32 -7.83 2.95
N SER A 313 -14.46 -8.04 3.62
CA SER A 313 -15.58 -8.84 3.11
C SER A 313 -16.60 -8.03 2.29
N SER A 314 -16.47 -6.70 2.26
CA SER A 314 -17.37 -5.84 1.49
C SER A 314 -17.22 -6.03 -0.03
N GLN A 315 -18.33 -6.01 -0.75
CA GLN A 315 -18.39 -6.06 -2.21
C GLN A 315 -19.15 -4.85 -2.73
N LYS A 316 -18.72 -4.32 -3.89
CA LYS A 316 -19.47 -3.27 -4.58
C LYS A 316 -20.74 -3.93 -5.11
N LEU A 317 -21.90 -3.55 -4.58
CA LEU A 317 -23.19 -3.91 -5.17
C LEU A 317 -23.19 -3.33 -6.59
N GLU A 318 -23.15 -4.21 -7.59
CA GLU A 318 -23.43 -3.79 -8.96
C GLU A 318 -24.94 -3.58 -9.04
N ASP A 319 -25.37 -2.32 -9.20
CA ASP A 319 -26.76 -2.00 -9.52
C ASP A 319 -27.09 -2.73 -10.84
N THR A 320 -27.87 -3.81 -10.74
CA THR A 320 -28.49 -4.53 -11.87
C THR A 320 -29.46 -3.64 -12.64
#